data_AF-A0AAE4D5Y7-F1
#
_entry.id   AF-A0AAE4D5Y7-F1
#
_cell.length_a   1.000
_cell.length_b   1.000
_cell.length_c   1.000
_cell.angle_alpha   90.00
_cell.angle_beta   90.00
_cell.angle_gamma   90.00
#
_symmetry.space_group_name_H-M   'P 1'
#
loop_
_entity.id
_entity.type
_entity.pdbx_description
1 polymer ?
#
loop_
_entity_poly.entity_id
_entity_poly.type
_entity_poly.pdbx_seq_one_letter_code
_entity_poly.pdbx_strand_id
1 'polypeptide(L)'
;MIEGSIGIAPGFKVDVRTTSNRGFTPEELAQQCADKIVAVSDTAPEPVRAQAQAFKSQVEQLVAAYLKKVVQSDRITVYNALQDAGHPELAEALKGI
;
A
#
# COMPACT_ATOMS: atom_id res chain seq x y z
N MET A 1 29.75 -14.50 -20.31
CA MET A 1 28.40 -14.03 -20.69
C MET A 1 27.45 -15.20 -20.44
N ILE A 2 26.68 -15.18 -19.35
CA ILE A 2 25.65 -16.20 -19.12
C ILE A 2 24.37 -15.66 -19.76
N GLU A 3 24.06 -16.13 -20.96
CA GLU A 3 22.75 -15.91 -21.59
C GLU A 3 21.78 -16.97 -21.06
N GLY A 4 21.12 -16.65 -19.96
CA GLY A 4 19.95 -17.39 -19.51
C GLY A 4 18.70 -16.69 -20.03
N SER A 5 18.03 -17.26 -21.02
CA SER A 5 16.70 -16.82 -21.43
C SER A 5 15.71 -17.18 -20.32
N ILE A 6 15.39 -16.23 -19.44
CA ILE A 6 14.26 -16.36 -18.53
C ILE A 6 13.01 -16.33 -19.41
N GLY A 7 12.25 -17.43 -19.43
CA GLY A 7 10.99 -17.57 -20.16
C GLY A 7 9.91 -16.65 -19.61
N ILE A 8 10.05 -15.35 -19.83
CA ILE A 8 9.05 -14.35 -19.50
C ILE A 8 8.08 -14.25 -20.69
N ALA A 9 6.80 -14.43 -20.43
CA ALA A 9 5.76 -14.33 -21.45
C ALA A 9 5.83 -12.95 -22.15
N PRO A 10 5.69 -12.90 -23.50
CA PRO A 10 5.72 -11.64 -24.23
C PRO A 10 4.57 -10.74 -23.76
N GLY A 11 4.91 -9.60 -23.13
CA GLY A 11 3.95 -8.64 -22.58
C GLY A 11 3.93 -8.52 -21.05
N PHE A 12 4.68 -9.35 -20.31
CA PHE A 12 4.83 -9.20 -18.86
C PHE A 12 5.61 -7.92 -18.54
N LYS A 13 4.96 -6.98 -17.84
CA LYS A 13 5.56 -5.73 -17.37
C LYS A 13 5.51 -5.66 -15.85
N VAL A 14 6.65 -5.39 -15.23
CA VAL A 14 6.76 -5.13 -13.79
C VAL A 14 6.96 -3.63 -13.60
N ASP A 15 6.11 -3.01 -12.77
CA ASP A 15 6.29 -1.64 -12.31
C ASP A 15 6.94 -1.66 -10.92
N VAL A 16 8.01 -0.88 -10.73
CA VAL A 16 8.71 -0.76 -9.45
C VAL A 16 8.62 0.68 -9.00
N ARG A 17 8.05 0.89 -7.82
CA ARG A 17 8.00 2.20 -7.17
C ARG A 17 8.93 2.19 -5.98
N THR A 18 9.70 3.27 -5.82
CA THR A 18 10.65 3.43 -4.71
C THR A 18 10.51 4.80 -4.08
N THR A 19 10.78 4.86 -2.78
CA THR A 19 10.84 6.10 -2.01
C THR A 19 12.27 6.33 -1.51
N SER A 20 12.64 7.59 -1.30
CA SER A 20 13.96 7.96 -0.79
C SER A 20 13.86 8.34 0.67
N ASN A 21 14.58 7.61 1.53
CA ASN A 21 14.70 7.91 2.97
C ASN A 21 13.35 7.99 3.73
N ARG A 22 12.33 7.26 3.27
CA ARG A 22 11.04 7.06 3.95
C ARG A 22 10.32 5.84 3.38
N GLY A 23 9.29 5.36 4.06
CA GLY A 23 8.32 4.41 3.49
C GLY A 23 7.26 5.11 2.62
N PHE A 24 6.40 4.33 1.97
CA PHE A 24 5.23 4.86 1.28
C PHE A 24 4.21 5.44 2.27
N THR A 25 3.52 6.48 1.85
CA THR A 25 2.39 7.01 2.63
C THR A 25 1.15 6.13 2.46
N PRO A 26 0.19 6.17 3.42
CA PRO A 26 -1.09 5.49 3.27
C PRO A 26 -1.81 5.82 1.95
N GLU A 27 -1.72 7.07 1.49
CA GLU A 27 -2.32 7.54 0.23
C GLU A 27 -1.64 6.91 -0.99
N GLU A 28 -0.30 6.89 -1.02
CA GLU A 28 0.46 6.29 -2.12
C GLU A 28 0.17 4.78 -2.26
N LEU A 29 0.00 4.09 -1.13
CA LEU A 29 -0.39 2.68 -1.11
C LEU A 29 -1.86 2.48 -1.44
N ALA A 30 -2.74 3.37 -0.99
CA ALA A 30 -4.17 3.30 -1.30
C ALA A 30 -4.43 3.46 -2.79
N GLN A 31 -3.77 4.40 -3.45
CA GLN A 31 -3.86 4.57 -4.90
C GLN A 31 -3.44 3.29 -5.63
N GLN A 32 -2.30 2.70 -5.24
CA GLN A 32 -1.80 1.45 -5.82
C GLN A 32 -2.75 0.28 -5.59
N CYS A 33 -3.36 0.20 -4.41
CA CYS A 33 -4.33 -0.82 -4.08
C CYS A 33 -5.61 -0.65 -4.93
N ALA A 34 -6.15 0.57 -5.01
CA ALA A 34 -7.32 0.87 -5.80
C ALA A 34 -7.10 0.59 -7.30
N ASP A 35 -5.93 0.92 -7.84
CA ASP A 35 -5.54 0.58 -9.22
C ASP A 35 -5.66 -0.93 -9.46
N LYS A 36 -5.10 -1.75 -8.56
CA LYS A 36 -5.11 -3.21 -8.66
C LYS A 36 -6.51 -3.80 -8.48
N ILE A 37 -7.31 -3.26 -7.56
CA ILE A 37 -8.69 -3.71 -7.34
C ILE A 37 -9.54 -3.45 -8.57
N VAL A 38 -9.45 -2.24 -9.14
CA VAL A 38 -10.24 -1.87 -10.32
C VAL A 38 -9.78 -2.62 -11.57
N ALA A 39 -8.48 -2.94 -11.70
CA ALA A 39 -7.95 -3.73 -12.82
C ALA A 39 -8.59 -5.13 -12.94
N VAL A 40 -9.18 -5.68 -11.87
CA VAL A 40 -9.95 -6.94 -11.94
C VAL A 40 -11.14 -6.83 -12.92
N SER A 41 -11.64 -5.61 -13.14
CA SER A 41 -12.74 -5.35 -14.08
C SER A 41 -12.30 -5.20 -15.55
N ASP A 42 -11.00 -5.24 -15.86
CA ASP A 42 -10.51 -4.97 -17.22
C ASP A 42 -11.05 -5.97 -18.25
N THR A 43 -11.24 -7.24 -17.84
CA THR A 43 -11.83 -8.29 -18.68
C THR A 43 -13.36 -8.36 -18.59
N ALA A 44 -14.00 -7.49 -17.81
CA ALA A 44 -15.44 -7.49 -17.63
C ALA A 44 -16.17 -6.76 -18.79
N PRO A 45 -17.50 -7.00 -18.96
CA PRO A 45 -18.32 -6.25 -19.90
C PRO A 45 -18.28 -4.73 -19.64
N GLU A 46 -18.47 -3.94 -20.70
CA GLU A 46 -18.29 -2.48 -20.69
C GLU A 46 -19.06 -1.76 -19.56
N PRO A 47 -20.33 -2.08 -19.26
CA PRO A 47 -21.05 -1.43 -18.17
C PRO A 47 -20.42 -1.66 -16.79
N VAL A 48 -19.87 -2.86 -16.54
CA VAL A 48 -19.25 -3.23 -15.26
C VAL A 48 -17.89 -2.56 -15.11
N ARG A 49 -17.10 -2.51 -16.19
CA ARG A 49 -15.80 -1.84 -16.19
C ARG A 49 -15.96 -0.33 -15.97
N ALA A 50 -16.92 0.32 -16.64
CA ALA A 50 -17.20 1.73 -16.45
C ALA A 50 -17.61 2.04 -15.01
N GLN A 51 -18.45 1.19 -14.42
CA GLN A 51 -18.85 1.31 -13.01
C GLN A 51 -17.67 1.16 -12.05
N ALA A 52 -16.80 0.16 -12.26
CA ALA A 52 -15.61 -0.05 -11.44
C ALA A 52 -14.64 1.14 -11.49
N GLN A 53 -14.43 1.72 -12.66
CA GLN A 53 -13.62 2.93 -12.82
C GLN A 53 -14.24 4.14 -12.12
N ALA A 54 -15.58 4.30 -12.18
CA ALA A 54 -16.28 5.38 -11.49
C ALA A 54 -16.15 5.30 -9.96
N PHE A 55 -16.14 4.09 -9.38
CA PHE A 55 -15.99 3.88 -7.93
C PHE A 55 -14.56 3.86 -7.42
N LYS A 56 -13.55 3.88 -8.31
CA LYS A 56 -12.13 3.83 -7.95
C LYS A 56 -11.74 4.82 -6.86
N SER A 57 -12.18 6.08 -6.99
CA SER A 57 -11.87 7.14 -6.03
C SER A 57 -12.43 6.85 -4.63
N GLN A 58 -13.60 6.23 -4.54
CA GLN A 58 -14.21 5.86 -3.25
C GLN A 58 -13.46 4.68 -2.61
N VAL A 59 -13.06 3.69 -3.40
CA VAL A 59 -12.24 2.57 -2.95
C VAL A 59 -10.90 3.09 -2.41
N GLU A 60 -10.25 3.99 -3.14
CA GLU A 60 -9.00 4.61 -2.73
C GLU A 60 -9.13 5.35 -1.39
N GLN A 61 -10.15 6.19 -1.23
CA GLN A 61 -10.40 6.91 0.02
C GLN A 61 -10.64 5.96 1.20
N LEU A 62 -11.41 4.89 0.98
CA LEU A 62 -11.69 3.89 2.00
C LEU A 62 -10.41 3.16 2.42
N VAL A 63 -9.62 2.70 1.46
CA VAL A 63 -8.34 2.03 1.71
C VAL A 63 -7.39 2.96 2.45
N ALA A 64 -7.27 4.23 2.04
CA ALA A 64 -6.43 5.21 2.71
C ALA A 64 -6.85 5.42 4.18
N ALA A 65 -8.16 5.49 4.45
CA ALA A 65 -8.70 5.64 5.79
C ALA A 65 -8.34 4.43 6.69
N TYR A 66 -8.43 3.21 6.17
CA TYR A 66 -8.05 2.02 6.93
C TYR A 66 -6.54 1.91 7.10
N LEU A 67 -5.72 2.23 6.10
CA LEU A 67 -4.27 2.23 6.24
C LEU A 67 -3.78 3.22 7.30
N LYS A 68 -4.40 4.41 7.40
CA LYS A 68 -4.14 5.36 8.49
C LYS A 68 -4.44 4.76 9.86
N LYS A 69 -5.58 4.06 9.99
CA LYS A 69 -5.95 3.38 11.24
C LYS A 69 -4.96 2.26 11.59
N VAL A 70 -4.49 1.50 10.60
CA VAL A 70 -3.47 0.46 10.79
C VAL A 70 -2.17 1.06 11.32
N VAL A 71 -1.66 2.13 10.69
CA VAL A 71 -0.44 2.81 11.16
C VAL A 71 -0.60 3.32 12.59
N GLN A 72 -1.76 3.90 12.94
CA GLN A 72 -2.04 4.33 14.30
C GLN A 72 -2.06 3.16 15.29
N SER A 73 -2.74 2.07 14.95
CA SER A 73 -2.81 0.88 15.79
C SER A 73 -1.44 0.24 16.00
N ASP A 74 -0.65 0.10 14.95
CA ASP A 74 0.69 -0.46 14.99
C ASP A 74 1.63 0.38 15.86
N ARG A 75 1.59 1.71 15.72
CA ARG A 75 2.35 2.63 16.58
C ARG A 75 2.02 2.48 18.05
N ILE A 76 0.74 2.26 18.40
CA ILE A 76 0.33 2.01 19.79
C ILE A 76 0.90 0.68 20.29
N THR A 77 0.84 -0.37 19.47
CA THR A 77 1.41 -1.68 19.81
C THR A 77 2.92 -1.58 20.05
N VAL A 78 3.65 -0.90 19.16
CA VAL A 78 5.11 -0.69 19.29
C VAL A 78 5.43 0.17 20.51
N TYR A 79 4.66 1.24 20.75
CA TYR A 79 4.81 2.08 21.93
C TYR A 79 4.72 1.26 23.23
N ASN A 80 3.68 0.44 23.35
CA ASN A 80 3.49 -0.40 24.54
C ASN A 80 4.61 -1.42 24.70
N ALA A 81 5.05 -2.05 23.60
CA ALA A 81 6.16 -3.00 23.63
C ALA A 81 7.47 -2.35 24.12
N LEU A 82 7.76 -1.10 23.74
CA LEU A 82 8.92 -0.36 24.23
C LEU A 82 8.79 0.02 25.70
N GLN A 83 7.59 0.41 26.13
CA GLN A 83 7.30 0.71 27.53
C GLN A 83 7.52 -0.53 28.42
N ASP A 84 7.03 -1.69 27.99
CA ASP A 84 7.17 -2.97 28.69
C ASP A 84 8.62 -3.47 28.71
N ALA A 85 9.39 -3.16 27.66
CA ALA A 85 10.83 -3.46 27.60
C ALA A 85 11.69 -2.52 28.48
N GLY A 86 11.09 -1.50 29.10
CA GLY A 86 11.80 -0.55 29.97
C GLY A 86 12.49 0.60 29.22
N HIS A 87 12.06 0.91 27.99
CA HIS A 87 12.59 1.99 27.15
C HIS A 87 11.56 3.12 26.90
N PRO A 88 11.10 3.83 27.95
CA PRO A 88 10.08 4.89 27.81
C PRO A 88 10.52 6.06 26.93
N GLU A 89 11.82 6.38 26.90
CA GLU A 89 12.36 7.45 26.06
C GLU A 89 12.19 7.17 24.56
N LEU A 90 12.33 5.90 24.14
CA LEU A 90 12.10 5.49 22.77
C LEU A 90 10.60 5.45 22.45
N ALA A 91 9.77 5.06 23.42
CA ALA A 91 8.32 5.10 23.28
C ALA A 91 7.81 6.54 23.07
N GLU A 92 8.30 7.51 23.85
CA GLU A 92 7.94 8.93 23.68
C GLU A 92 8.39 9.50 22.33
N ALA A 93 9.55 9.09 21.81
CA ALA A 93 10.02 9.51 20.49
C ALA A 93 9.05 9.14 19.35
N LEU A 94 8.29 8.05 19.49
CA LEU A 94 7.28 7.63 18.50
C LEU A 94 6.06 8.56 18.42
N LYS A 95 5.74 9.33 19.48
CA LYS A 95 4.60 10.26 19.46
C LYS A 95 4.85 11.50 18.60
N GLY A 96 6.12 11.84 18.34
CA GLY A 96 6.52 13.02 17.58
C GLY A 96 6.71 12.79 16.07
N ILE A 97 6.50 11.56 15.59
CA ILE A 97 6.67 11.11 14.19
C ILE A 97 5.30 10.75 13.62
#